data_AF-A0A966Z5K8-F1
#
_entry.id   AF-A0A966Z5K8-F1
#
_cell.length_a   1.000
_cell.length_b   1.000
_cell.length_c   1.000
_cell.angle_alpha   90.00
_cell.angle_beta   90.00
_cell.angle_gamma   90.00
#
_symmetry.space_group_name_H-M   'P 1'
#
loop_
_entity.id
_entity.type
_entity.pdbx_description
1 polymer ?
#
loop_
_entity_poly.entity_id
_entity_poly.type
_entity_poly.pdbx_seq_one_letter_code
_entity_poly.pdbx_strand_id
1 'polypeptide(L)'
;MSARRLALSQRIAAGIVVAFWISFLGDYKQLPPAIVDFEWNFVAPDLLWIAAPLLFASRLLVTGHRKARIACAIAGGALFYLGFLDVMYNILHGQYWTDRGYLDATVNLACLAFGVVNMRYGWGDE
;
A
#
# COMPACT_ATOMS: atom_id res chain seq x y z
N MET A 1 17.26 7.74 3.82
CA MET A 1 17.21 6.27 3.67
C MET A 1 17.98 5.87 2.41
N SER A 2 18.81 4.83 2.43
CA SER A 2 19.55 4.43 1.21
C SER A 2 18.63 3.78 0.18
N ALA A 3 18.97 3.90 -1.11
CA ALA A 3 18.20 3.32 -2.22
C ALA A 3 17.94 1.81 -2.05
N ARG A 4 18.95 1.07 -1.55
CA ARG A 4 18.83 -0.37 -1.28
C ARG A 4 17.85 -0.68 -0.15
N ARG A 5 17.85 0.11 0.92
CA ARG A 5 16.88 -0.05 2.03
C ARG A 5 15.47 0.26 1.57
N LEU A 6 15.28 1.35 0.80
CA LEU A 6 13.98 1.68 0.22
C LEU A 6 13.47 0.56 -0.69
N ALA A 7 14.33 0.07 -1.59
CA ALA A 7 13.99 -1.01 -2.51
C ALA A 7 13.58 -2.30 -1.78
N LEU A 8 14.27 -2.65 -0.68
CA LEU A 8 13.88 -3.77 0.16
C LEU A 8 12.53 -3.53 0.83
N SER A 9 12.32 -2.35 1.44
CA SER A 9 11.05 -1.98 2.06
C SER A 9 9.88 -2.03 1.07
N GLN A 10 10.07 -1.58 -0.18
CA GLN A 10 9.06 -1.67 -1.24
C GLN A 10 8.69 -3.12 -1.57
N ARG A 11 9.67 -4.04 -1.61
CA ARG A 11 9.42 -5.48 -1.84
C ARG A 11 8.68 -6.11 -0.67
N ILE A 12 9.07 -5.78 0.56
CA ILE A 12 8.39 -6.26 1.77
C ILE A 12 6.93 -5.76 1.77
N ALA A 13 6.70 -4.47 1.50
CA ALA A 13 5.36 -3.91 1.41
C ALA A 13 4.51 -4.60 0.33
N ALA A 14 5.04 -4.80 -0.88
CA ALA A 14 4.34 -5.54 -1.93
C ALA A 14 4.03 -7.00 -1.52
N GLY A 15 4.97 -7.66 -0.81
CA GLY A 15 4.75 -8.99 -0.27
C GLY A 15 3.65 -9.04 0.80
N ILE A 16 3.57 -8.02 1.66
CA ILE A 16 2.51 -7.88 2.66
C ILE A 16 1.15 -7.70 1.99
N VAL A 17 1.05 -6.87 0.94
CA VAL A 17 -0.21 -6.70 0.17
C VAL A 17 -0.67 -8.04 -0.44
N VAL A 18 0.26 -8.80 -1.05
CA VAL A 18 -0.09 -10.12 -1.60
C VAL A 18 -0.49 -11.10 -0.48
N ALA A 19 0.20 -11.08 0.65
CA ALA A 19 -0.13 -11.93 1.80
C ALA A 19 -1.51 -11.60 2.38
N PHE A 20 -1.88 -10.31 2.45
CA PHE A 20 -3.23 -9.88 2.83
C PHE A 20 -4.28 -10.49 1.90
N TRP A 21 -4.09 -10.38 0.59
CA TRP A 21 -5.03 -10.96 -0.39
C TRP A 21 -5.14 -12.48 -0.30
N ILE A 22 -4.02 -13.18 -0.08
CA ILE A 22 -4.05 -14.65 0.15
C ILE A 22 -4.85 -14.97 1.42
N SER A 23 -4.64 -14.24 2.51
CA SER A 23 -5.39 -14.41 3.76
C SER A 23 -6.88 -14.12 3.56
N PHE A 24 -7.21 -13.02 2.90
CA PHE A 24 -8.59 -12.61 2.64
C PHE A 24 -9.34 -13.67 1.81
N LEU A 25 -8.72 -14.23 0.79
CA LEU A 25 -9.32 -15.31 -0.01
C LEU A 25 -9.62 -16.58 0.80
N GLY A 26 -8.89 -16.83 1.90
CA GLY A 26 -9.17 -17.92 2.83
C GLY A 26 -10.37 -17.64 3.75
N ASP A 27 -10.54 -16.38 4.17
CA ASP A 27 -11.43 -16.01 5.28
C ASP A 27 -12.69 -15.24 4.86
N TYR A 28 -12.80 -14.76 3.61
CA TYR A 28 -13.86 -13.81 3.20
C TYR A 28 -15.28 -14.30 3.50
N LYS A 29 -15.54 -15.61 3.47
CA LYS A 29 -16.86 -16.19 3.76
C LYS A 29 -17.32 -16.03 5.21
N GLN A 30 -16.38 -15.74 6.11
CA GLN A 30 -16.65 -15.52 7.54
C GLN A 30 -16.88 -14.04 7.86
N LEU A 31 -16.72 -13.15 6.87
CA LEU A 31 -16.83 -11.71 7.05
C LEU A 31 -18.25 -11.21 6.69
N PRO A 32 -18.69 -10.08 7.29
CA PRO A 32 -19.92 -9.39 6.89
C PRO A 32 -19.93 -9.05 5.38
N PRO A 33 -21.03 -9.24 4.65
CA PRO A 33 -21.11 -8.99 3.21
C PRO A 33 -20.67 -7.58 2.81
N ALA A 34 -21.04 -6.55 3.58
CA ALA A 34 -20.67 -5.17 3.28
C ALA A 34 -19.14 -4.93 3.32
N ILE A 35 -18.40 -5.66 4.17
CA ILE A 35 -16.93 -5.59 4.20
C ILE A 35 -16.37 -6.30 2.98
N VAL A 36 -16.90 -7.49 2.66
CA VAL A 36 -16.45 -8.28 1.51
C VAL A 36 -16.65 -7.51 0.21
N ASP A 37 -17.82 -6.91 0.01
CA ASP A 37 -18.14 -6.13 -1.19
C ASP A 37 -17.25 -4.89 -1.33
N PHE A 38 -16.92 -4.24 -0.21
CA PHE A 38 -15.96 -3.13 -0.21
C PHE A 38 -14.57 -3.60 -0.65
N GLU A 39 -14.03 -4.62 0.03
CA GLU A 39 -12.69 -5.16 -0.20
C GLU A 39 -12.52 -5.65 -1.65
N TRP A 40 -13.52 -6.32 -2.23
CA TRP A 40 -13.45 -6.78 -3.63
C TRP A 40 -13.13 -5.69 -4.65
N ASN A 41 -13.46 -4.41 -4.36
CA ASN A 41 -13.11 -3.30 -5.24
C ASN A 41 -11.59 -3.01 -5.26
N PHE A 42 -10.84 -3.50 -4.27
CA PHE A 42 -9.42 -3.20 -4.07
C PHE A 42 -8.46 -4.26 -4.59
N VAL A 43 -8.94 -5.45 -5.03
CA VAL A 43 -8.06 -6.50 -5.59
C VAL A 43 -7.17 -5.95 -6.71
N ALA A 44 -7.78 -5.30 -7.70
CA ALA A 44 -7.05 -4.76 -8.84
C ALA A 44 -6.21 -3.52 -8.44
N PRO A 45 -6.75 -2.52 -7.71
CA PRO A 45 -5.96 -1.40 -7.19
C PRO A 45 -4.73 -1.82 -6.39
N ASP A 46 -4.85 -2.78 -5.48
CA ASP A 46 -3.77 -3.21 -4.61
C ASP A 46 -2.68 -3.97 -5.37
N LEU A 47 -3.08 -4.91 -6.22
CA LEU A 47 -2.10 -5.75 -6.92
C LEU A 47 -1.44 -5.00 -8.09
N LEU A 48 -2.23 -4.24 -8.86
CA LEU A 48 -1.76 -3.60 -10.09
C LEU A 48 -1.32 -2.15 -9.89
N TRP A 49 -1.93 -1.41 -8.96
CA TRP A 49 -1.64 0.01 -8.74
C TRP A 49 -0.74 0.27 -7.52
N ILE A 50 -0.62 -0.68 -6.59
CA ILE A 50 0.33 -0.62 -5.47
C ILE A 50 1.49 -1.60 -5.66
N ALA A 51 1.21 -2.91 -5.62
CA ALA A 51 2.25 -3.92 -5.54
C ALA A 51 3.16 -3.93 -6.77
N ALA A 52 2.57 -3.90 -7.98
CA ALA A 52 3.36 -3.86 -9.21
C ALA A 52 4.24 -2.59 -9.34
N PRO A 53 3.74 -1.35 -9.10
CA PRO A 53 4.58 -0.15 -9.07
C PRO A 53 5.66 -0.17 -8.00
N LEU A 54 5.40 -0.70 -6.80
CA LEU A 54 6.41 -0.86 -5.75
C LEU A 54 7.54 -1.80 -6.20
N LEU A 55 7.21 -2.94 -6.81
CA LEU A 55 8.19 -3.89 -7.33
C LEU A 55 8.98 -3.29 -8.50
N PHE A 56 8.31 -2.55 -9.39
CA PHE A 56 8.95 -1.87 -10.51
C PHE A 56 9.92 -0.77 -10.02
N ALA A 57 9.48 0.08 -9.09
CA ALA A 57 10.31 1.12 -8.48
C ALA A 57 11.53 0.50 -7.78
N SER A 58 11.31 -0.59 -7.02
CA SER A 58 12.37 -1.33 -6.33
C SER A 58 13.43 -1.86 -7.29
N ARG A 59 12.99 -2.40 -8.44
CA ARG A 59 13.92 -2.88 -9.48
C ARG A 59 14.76 -1.73 -10.02
N LEU A 60 14.15 -0.58 -10.34
CA LEU A 60 14.87 0.59 -10.84
C LEU A 60 15.85 1.19 -9.82
N LEU A 61 15.49 1.18 -8.53
CA LEU A 61 16.38 1.63 -7.45
C LEU A 61 17.65 0.77 -7.36
N VAL A 62 17.50 -0.55 -7.46
CA VAL A 62 18.64 -1.48 -7.37
C VAL A 62 19.55 -1.40 -8.58
N THR A 63 19.00 -1.11 -9.77
CA THR A 63 19.80 -0.94 -10.99
C THR A 63 20.37 0.48 -11.17
N GLY A 64 20.06 1.42 -10.27
CA GLY A 64 20.52 2.81 -10.37
C GLY A 64 19.93 3.57 -11.56
N HIS A 65 18.77 3.13 -12.07
CA HIS A 65 18.19 3.72 -13.27
C HIS A 65 17.66 5.14 -13.00
N ARG A 66 17.90 6.09 -13.93
CA ARG A 66 17.51 7.51 -13.78
C ARG A 66 16.03 7.75 -13.46
N LYS A 67 15.16 6.84 -13.92
CA LYS A 67 13.69 6.91 -13.69
C LYS A 67 13.25 6.34 -12.33
N ALA A 68 14.16 5.85 -11.49
CA ALA A 68 13.80 5.23 -10.20
C ALA A 68 13.05 6.19 -9.28
N ARG A 69 13.45 7.46 -9.24
CA ARG A 69 12.79 8.51 -8.45
C ARG A 69 11.34 8.73 -8.87
N ILE A 70 11.09 8.88 -10.18
CA ILE A 70 9.73 9.04 -10.73
C ILE A 70 8.87 7.81 -10.40
N ALA A 71 9.43 6.60 -10.56
CA ALA A 71 8.70 5.38 -10.22
C ALA A 71 8.36 5.29 -8.72
N CYS A 72 9.25 5.75 -7.82
CA CYS A 72 8.95 5.86 -6.40
C CYS A 72 7.83 6.87 -6.12
N ALA A 73 7.83 8.03 -6.78
CA ALA A 73 6.76 9.01 -6.61
C ALA A 73 5.40 8.46 -7.05
N ILE A 74 5.34 7.76 -8.19
CA ILE A 74 4.11 7.12 -8.68
C ILE A 74 3.62 6.06 -7.70
N ALA A 75 4.50 5.14 -7.28
CA ALA A 75 4.14 4.07 -6.34
C ALA A 75 3.70 4.64 -4.97
N GLY A 76 4.40 5.68 -4.50
CA GLY A 76 4.07 6.36 -3.25
C GLY A 76 2.74 7.10 -3.30
N GLY A 77 2.44 7.77 -4.42
CA GLY A 77 1.16 8.45 -4.63
C GLY A 77 -0.01 7.48 -4.69
N ALA A 78 0.13 6.37 -5.41
CA ALA A 78 -0.91 5.33 -5.46
C ALA A 78 -1.19 4.73 -4.08
N LEU A 79 -0.14 4.37 -3.34
CA LEU A 79 -0.27 3.84 -1.98
C LEU A 79 -0.91 4.83 -1.01
N PHE A 80 -0.52 6.11 -1.09
CA PHE A 80 -1.11 7.16 -0.26
C PHE A 80 -2.59 7.37 -0.58
N TYR A 81 -2.94 7.46 -1.87
CA TYR A 81 -4.31 7.70 -2.29
C TYR A 81 -5.25 6.57 -1.86
N LEU A 82 -4.87 5.31 -2.09
CA LEU A 82 -5.69 4.16 -1.71
C LEU A 82 -5.78 4.02 -0.18
N GLY A 83 -4.67 4.18 0.55
CA GLY A 83 -4.73 4.20 2.01
C GLY A 83 -5.58 5.34 2.57
N PHE A 84 -5.64 6.49 1.89
CA PHE A 84 -6.54 7.59 2.27
C PHE A 84 -8.01 7.24 2.03
N LEU A 85 -8.34 6.57 0.93
CA LEU A 85 -9.69 6.06 0.70
C LEU A 85 -10.12 5.09 1.81
N ASP A 86 -9.23 4.19 2.24
CA ASP A 86 -9.51 3.27 3.34
C ASP A 86 -9.75 4.01 4.65
N VAL A 87 -8.98 5.06 4.94
CA VAL A 87 -9.24 5.91 6.13
C VAL A 87 -10.62 6.54 6.05
N MET A 88 -10.98 7.12 4.90
CA MET A 88 -12.31 7.75 4.73
C MET A 88 -13.43 6.72 4.89
N TYR A 89 -13.28 5.53 4.30
CA TYR A 89 -14.26 4.46 4.44
C TYR A 89 -14.39 3.98 5.89
N ASN A 90 -13.27 3.77 6.58
CA ASN A 90 -13.25 3.29 7.96
C ASN A 90 -13.86 4.31 8.93
N ILE A 91 -13.63 5.61 8.71
CA ILE A 91 -14.29 6.68 9.48
C ILE A 91 -15.79 6.68 9.22
N LEU A 92 -16.22 6.62 7.95
CA LEU A 92 -17.63 6.69 7.58
C LEU A 92 -18.46 5.52 8.15
N HIS A 93 -17.85 4.34 8.23
CA HIS A 93 -18.54 3.11 8.69
C HIS A 93 -18.19 2.73 10.13
N GLY A 94 -17.44 3.57 10.86
CA GLY A 94 -17.07 3.32 12.25
C GLY A 94 -16.16 2.10 12.47
N GLN A 95 -15.43 1.64 11.43
CA GLN A 95 -14.59 0.43 11.51
C GLN A 95 -13.49 0.55 12.57
N TYR A 96 -12.99 1.76 12.82
CA TYR A 96 -11.99 2.00 13.88
C TYR A 96 -12.50 1.77 15.32
N TRP A 97 -13.80 1.65 15.51
CA TRP A 97 -14.42 1.34 16.80
C TRP A 97 -14.80 -0.14 16.96
N THR A 98 -14.44 -0.98 15.98
CA THR A 98 -14.63 -2.43 16.05
C THR A 98 -13.37 -3.10 16.62
N ASP A 99 -13.46 -4.41 16.90
CA ASP A 99 -12.31 -5.22 17.36
C ASP A 99 -11.14 -5.22 16.36
N ARG A 100 -11.38 -4.87 15.09
CA ARG A 100 -10.36 -4.75 14.04
C ARG A 100 -9.77 -3.36 13.90
N GLY A 101 -10.35 -2.37 14.58
CA GLY A 101 -10.02 -0.96 14.37
C GLY A 101 -8.53 -0.62 14.58
N TYR A 102 -7.85 -1.28 15.52
CA TYR A 102 -6.42 -1.09 15.72
C TYR A 102 -5.58 -1.59 14.54
N LEU A 103 -5.94 -2.75 13.98
CA LEU A 103 -5.26 -3.31 12.80
C LEU A 103 -5.47 -2.38 11.60
N ASP A 104 -6.71 -1.96 11.36
CA ASP A 104 -7.07 -1.07 10.26
C ASP A 104 -6.34 0.26 10.39
N ALA A 105 -6.30 0.86 11.59
CA ALA A 105 -5.58 2.11 11.83
C ALA A 105 -4.07 1.96 11.56
N THR A 106 -3.49 0.83 11.96
CA THR A 106 -2.07 0.54 11.75
C THR A 106 -1.73 0.39 10.28
N VAL A 107 -2.53 -0.38 9.53
CA VAL A 107 -2.34 -0.58 8.09
C VAL A 107 -2.50 0.73 7.34
N ASN A 108 -3.56 1.50 7.63
CA ASN A 108 -3.81 2.79 7.01
C ASN A 108 -2.67 3.78 7.26
N LEU A 109 -2.21 3.89 8.51
CA LEU A 109 -1.09 4.75 8.85
C LEU A 109 0.19 4.30 8.13
N ALA A 110 0.43 2.99 8.02
CA ALA A 110 1.56 2.46 7.27
C ALA A 110 1.49 2.82 5.79
N CYS A 111 0.31 2.69 5.15
CA CYS A 111 0.09 3.08 3.75
C CYS A 111 0.36 4.58 3.55
N LEU A 112 -0.23 5.44 4.38
CA LEU A 112 -0.04 6.89 4.29
C LEU A 112 1.43 7.29 4.52
N ALA A 113 2.05 6.81 5.59
CA ALA A 113 3.42 7.14 5.93
C ALA A 113 4.41 6.63 4.88
N PHE A 114 4.24 5.38 4.42
CA PHE A 114 5.12 4.80 3.42
C PHE A 114 4.91 5.43 2.05
N GLY A 115 3.68 5.80 1.71
CA GLY A 115 3.37 6.60 0.51
C GLY A 115 4.15 7.92 0.51
N VAL A 116 4.10 8.67 1.62
CA VAL A 116 4.85 9.93 1.79
C VAL A 116 6.36 9.71 1.69
N VAL A 117 6.90 8.66 2.30
CA VAL A 117 8.34 8.34 2.21
C VAL A 117 8.77 8.10 0.75
N ASN A 118 7.98 7.36 -0.01
CA ASN A 118 8.26 7.08 -1.43
C ASN A 118 8.17 8.34 -2.30
N MET A 119 7.15 9.17 -2.08
CA MET A 119 7.00 10.46 -2.76
C MET A 119 8.16 11.41 -2.45
N ARG A 120 8.54 11.55 -1.18
CA ARG A 120 9.69 12.37 -0.76
C ARG A 120 11.01 11.90 -1.37
N TYR A 121 11.23 10.59 -1.47
CA TYR A 121 12.41 10.07 -2.17
C TYR A 121 12.42 10.46 -3.66
N GLY A 122 11.25 10.43 -4.30
CA GLY A 122 11.06 10.84 -5.68
C GLY A 122 11.32 12.33 -5.93
N TRP A 123 10.99 13.19 -4.95
CA TRP A 123 11.12 14.65 -5.03
C TRP A 123 12.42 15.24 -4.49
N GLY A 124 13.24 14.49 -3.75
CA GLY A 124 14.50 15.04 -3.26
C GLY A 124 15.37 15.52 -4.43
N ASP A 125 16.06 16.64 -4.25
CA ASP A 125 17.07 17.12 -5.21
C ASP A 125 18.35 16.24 -5.14
N GLU A 126 19.25 16.42 -6.09
CA GLU A 126 20.58 15.79 -6.13
C GLU A 126 21.51 16.27 -5.00
#